data_AF-A0A7V3MGE1-F1
#
_entry.id   AF-A0A7V3MGE1-F1
#
_cell.length_a   1.000
_cell.length_b   1.000
_cell.length_c   1.000
_cell.angle_alpha   90.00
_cell.angle_beta   90.00
_cell.angle_gamma   90.00
#
_symmetry.space_group_name_H-M   'P 1'
#
loop_
_entity.id
_entity.type
_entity.pdbx_description
1 polymer ?
#
loop_
_entity_poly.entity_id
_entity_poly.type
_entity_poly.pdbx_seq_one_letter_code
_entity_poly.pdbx_strand_id
1 'polypeptide(L)'
;YCYGGRLPDSMRDWVRHDLAGKGATRRMMLRVAVPAVLVLAPFWLIPTTLDVHLSMTLPILIPFVYFSHALNKVWRRHMLQVHGLDPELADERARRRDAHIHQSYIERYGPRPRD
;
A
#
# COMPACT_ATOMS: atom_id res chain seq x y z
N TYR A 1 8.45 13.28 -3.53
CA TYR A 1 7.58 12.39 -2.74
C TYR A 1 7.31 11.05 -3.42
N CYS A 2 6.54 11.00 -4.53
CA CYS A 2 6.23 9.73 -5.22
C CYS A 2 7.47 9.00 -5.78
N TYR A 3 8.54 9.75 -6.09
CA TYR A 3 9.85 9.23 -6.53
C TYR A 3 10.89 9.19 -5.39
N GLY A 4 10.47 9.12 -4.12
CA GLY A 4 11.38 9.02 -2.97
C GLY A 4 11.92 10.36 -2.41
N GLY A 5 11.67 11.49 -3.09
CA GLY A 5 12.10 12.80 -2.58
C GLY A 5 11.33 13.26 -1.33
N ARG A 6 12.04 13.87 -0.37
CA ARG A 6 11.48 14.54 0.82
C ARG A 6 10.67 15.78 0.41
N LEU A 7 9.50 15.98 1.03
CA LEU A 7 8.68 17.19 0.92
C LEU A 7 9.09 18.22 1.98
N PRO A 8 8.78 19.51 1.77
CA PRO A 8 8.96 20.54 2.79
C PRO A 8 8.29 20.18 4.11
N ASP A 9 8.87 20.63 5.23
CA ASP A 9 8.38 20.30 6.57
C ASP A 9 6.97 20.83 6.85
N SER A 10 6.52 21.87 6.12
CA SER A 10 5.13 22.36 6.16
C SER A 10 4.09 21.33 5.71
N MET A 11 4.49 20.30 4.96
CA MET A 11 3.60 19.22 4.50
C MET A 11 3.71 17.95 5.35
N ARG A 12 4.41 17.99 6.49
CA ARG A 12 4.66 16.81 7.32
C ARG A 12 3.38 16.19 7.88
N ASP A 13 2.36 17.00 8.20
CA ASP A 13 1.05 16.51 8.62
C ASP A 13 0.28 15.82 7.48
N TRP A 14 0.39 16.37 6.27
CA TRP A 14 -0.15 15.73 5.08
C TRP A 14 0.51 14.37 4.83
N VAL A 15 1.84 14.30 4.94
CA VAL A 15 2.59 13.04 4.80
C VAL A 15 2.19 12.04 5.88
N ARG A 16 2.06 12.47 7.14
CA ARG A 16 1.59 11.62 8.23
C ARG A 16 0.22 11.03 7.91
N HIS A 17 -0.73 11.84 7.46
CA HIS A 17 -2.07 11.35 7.10
C HIS A 17 -2.06 10.49 5.82
N ASP A 18 -1.20 10.79 4.85
CA ASP A 18 -1.07 10.02 3.63
C ASP A 18 -0.49 8.63 3.90
N LEU A 19 0.57 8.54 4.71
CA LEU A 19 1.29 7.29 5.00
C LEU A 19 0.67 6.48 6.13
N ALA A 20 0.07 7.09 7.16
CA ALA A 20 -0.50 6.39 8.32
C ALA A 20 -2.05 6.42 8.36
N GLY A 21 -2.69 7.24 7.53
CA GLY A 21 -4.15 7.42 7.52
C GLY A 21 -4.93 6.27 6.87
N LYS A 22 -6.27 6.38 6.94
CA LYS A 22 -7.19 5.38 6.37
C LYS A 22 -6.97 5.33 4.86
N GLY A 23 -6.77 4.13 4.31
CA GLY A 23 -6.57 3.93 2.88
C GLY A 23 -5.19 4.32 2.35
N ALA A 24 -4.17 4.46 3.21
CA ALA A 24 -2.78 4.70 2.79
C ALA A 24 -2.31 3.67 1.74
N THR A 25 -2.55 2.37 2.00
CA THR A 25 -2.27 1.29 1.04
C THR A 25 -3.01 1.51 -0.29
N ARG A 26 -4.31 1.87 -0.25
CA ARG A 26 -5.09 2.09 -1.47
C ARG A 26 -4.57 3.28 -2.29
N ARG A 27 -4.21 4.39 -1.64
CA ARG A 27 -3.64 5.57 -2.32
C ARG A 27 -2.31 5.24 -2.98
N MET A 28 -1.45 4.48 -2.31
CA MET A 28 -0.19 4.03 -2.88
C MET A 28 -0.41 3.08 -4.06
N MET A 29 -1.28 2.08 -3.91
CA MET A 29 -1.61 1.17 -5.00
C MET A 29 -2.19 1.91 -6.22
N LEU A 30 -3.04 2.93 -6.01
CA LEU A 30 -3.54 3.79 -7.09
C LEU A 30 -2.41 4.57 -7.77
N ARG A 31 -1.50 5.20 -7.03
CA ARG A 31 -0.36 5.93 -7.61
C ARG A 31 0.52 5.04 -8.48
N VAL A 32 0.67 3.78 -8.08
CA VAL A 32 1.46 2.79 -8.80
C VAL A 32 0.66 2.24 -10.00
N ALA A 33 -0.63 1.94 -9.85
CA ALA A 33 -1.49 1.40 -10.91
C ALA A 33 -1.83 2.40 -12.03
N VAL A 34 -1.97 3.69 -11.72
CA VAL A 34 -2.39 4.70 -12.72
C VAL A 34 -1.46 4.74 -13.95
N PRO A 35 -0.12 4.84 -13.81
CA PRO A 35 0.79 4.76 -14.96
C PRO A 35 0.63 3.49 -15.79
N ALA A 36 0.49 2.33 -15.14
CA ALA A 36 0.32 1.06 -15.84
C ALA A 36 -0.98 1.04 -16.66
N VAL A 37 -2.09 1.51 -16.06
CA VAL A 37 -3.39 1.59 -16.75
C VAL A 37 -3.34 2.59 -17.91
N LEU A 38 -2.67 3.73 -17.75
CA LEU A 38 -2.53 4.71 -18.84
C LEU A 38 -1.75 4.14 -20.04
N VAL A 39 -0.72 3.33 -19.78
CA VAL A 39 0.04 2.66 -20.85
C VAL A 39 -0.79 1.54 -21.50
N LEU A 40 -1.60 0.82 -20.72
CA LEU A 40 -2.41 -0.30 -21.21
C LEU A 40 -3.71 0.15 -21.91
N ALA A 41 -4.27 1.29 -21.54
CA ALA A 41 -5.57 1.76 -22.05
C ALA A 41 -5.66 1.88 -23.58
N PRO A 42 -4.63 2.36 -24.31
CA PRO A 42 -4.67 2.38 -25.77
C PRO A 42 -4.74 1.00 -26.42
N PHE A 43 -4.14 -0.03 -25.81
CA PHE A 43 -4.18 -1.39 -26.36
C PHE A 43 -5.59 -1.95 -26.38
N TRP A 44 -6.44 -1.54 -25.43
CA TRP A 44 -7.85 -1.93 -25.37
C TRP A 44 -8.73 -1.30 -26.45
N LEU A 45 -8.23 -0.28 -27.17
CA LEU A 45 -8.93 0.32 -28.32
C LEU A 45 -8.76 -0.52 -29.60
N ILE A 46 -7.82 -1.47 -29.61
CA ILE A 46 -7.61 -2.37 -30.74
C ILE A 46 -8.73 -3.42 -30.76
N PRO A 47 -9.44 -3.58 -31.88
CA PRO A 47 -10.49 -4.59 -32.01
C PRO A 47 -9.85 -5.98 -32.06
N THR A 48 -9.78 -6.65 -30.92
CA THR A 48 -9.33 -8.04 -30.76
C THR A 48 -10.24 -8.78 -29.78
N THR A 49 -10.05 -10.09 -29.63
CA THR A 49 -10.86 -10.90 -28.73
C THR A 49 -10.52 -10.59 -27.26
N LEU A 50 -11.48 -10.82 -26.36
CA LEU A 50 -11.28 -10.61 -24.92
C LEU A 50 -10.13 -11.48 -24.37
N ASP A 51 -9.95 -12.68 -24.91
CA ASP A 51 -8.87 -13.58 -24.51
C ASP A 51 -7.48 -13.02 -24.84
N VAL A 52 -7.35 -12.30 -25.97
CA VAL A 52 -6.11 -11.63 -26.35
C VAL A 52 -5.83 -10.45 -25.40
N HIS A 53 -6.84 -9.65 -25.09
CA HIS A 53 -6.69 -8.56 -24.12
C HIS A 53 -6.27 -9.05 -22.73
N LEU A 54 -6.87 -10.14 -22.25
CA LEU A 54 -6.55 -10.73 -20.95
C LEU A 54 -5.15 -11.35 -20.93
N SER A 55 -4.76 -12.08 -21.98
CA SER A 55 -3.44 -12.71 -22.05
C SER A 55 -2.30 -11.70 -22.14
N MET A 56 -2.53 -10.51 -22.70
CA MET A 56 -1.55 -9.41 -22.72
C MET A 56 -1.52 -8.63 -21.39
N THR A 57 -2.69 -8.43 -20.76
CA THR A 57 -2.84 -7.56 -19.58
C THR A 57 -2.51 -8.28 -18.27
N LEU A 58 -3.01 -9.50 -18.07
CA LEU A 58 -2.92 -10.23 -16.80
C LEU A 58 -1.48 -10.56 -16.39
N PRO A 59 -0.58 -11.02 -17.29
CA PRO A 59 0.80 -11.33 -16.89
C PRO A 59 1.58 -10.11 -16.42
N ILE A 60 1.22 -8.91 -16.87
CA ILE A 60 1.82 -7.65 -16.41
C ILE A 60 1.14 -7.21 -15.11
N LEU A 61 -0.19 -7.27 -15.05
CA LEU A 61 -0.98 -6.76 -13.93
C LEU A 61 -0.77 -7.57 -12.64
N ILE A 62 -0.70 -8.90 -12.74
CA ILE A 62 -0.61 -9.79 -11.57
C ILE A 62 0.67 -9.54 -10.75
N PRO A 63 1.90 -9.62 -11.33
CA PRO A 63 3.11 -9.31 -10.59
C PRO A 63 3.12 -7.86 -10.09
N PHE A 64 2.59 -6.93 -10.89
CA PHE A 64 2.55 -5.52 -10.53
C PHE A 64 1.74 -5.26 -9.26
N VAL A 65 0.53 -5.82 -9.17
CA VAL A 65 -0.31 -5.74 -7.97
C VAL A 65 0.36 -6.46 -6.79
N TYR A 66 0.93 -7.63 -7.02
CA TYR A 66 1.62 -8.41 -5.99
C TYR A 66 2.81 -7.64 -5.38
N PHE A 67 3.74 -7.16 -6.21
CA PHE A 67 4.90 -6.41 -5.77
C PHE A 67 4.51 -5.07 -5.14
N SER A 68 3.51 -4.37 -5.70
CA SER A 68 2.97 -3.14 -5.10
C SER A 68 2.45 -3.39 -3.69
N HIS A 69 1.70 -4.48 -3.49
CA HIS A 69 1.19 -4.85 -2.17
C HIS A 69 2.32 -5.19 -1.19
N ALA A 70 3.28 -6.02 -1.62
CA ALA A 70 4.40 -6.47 -0.80
C ALA A 70 5.33 -5.31 -0.39
N LEU A 71 5.70 -4.44 -1.34
CA LEU A 71 6.63 -3.34 -1.12
C LEU A 71 5.99 -2.14 -0.40
N ASN A 72 4.67 -1.99 -0.48
CA ASN A 72 3.97 -0.84 0.11
C ASN A 72 4.27 -0.65 1.59
N LYS A 73 4.37 -1.73 2.37
CA LYS A 73 4.71 -1.62 3.81
C LYS A 73 6.13 -1.08 4.02
N VAL A 74 7.10 -1.63 3.30
CA VAL A 74 8.52 -1.23 3.39
C VAL A 74 8.68 0.23 2.95
N TRP A 75 8.08 0.60 1.82
CA TRP A 75 8.12 1.95 1.29
C TRP A 75 7.50 2.97 2.24
N ARG A 76 6.32 2.66 2.82
CA ARG A 76 5.65 3.57 3.78
C ARG A 76 6.50 3.82 5.03
N ARG A 77 7.14 2.78 5.57
CA ARG A 77 8.05 2.92 6.72
C ARG A 77 9.28 3.75 6.37
N HIS A 78 9.89 3.48 5.21
CA HIS A 78 11.03 4.25 4.73
C HIS A 78 10.68 5.73 4.54
N MET A 79 9.53 6.03 3.92
CA MET A 79 9.09 7.40 3.74
C MET A 79 8.79 8.10 5.07
N LEU A 80 8.19 7.43 6.06
CA LEU A 80 8.05 8.01 7.41
C LEU A 80 9.41 8.42 7.97
N GLN A 81 10.43 7.57 7.86
CA GLN A 81 11.79 7.87 8.31
C GLN A 81 12.43 9.04 7.53
N VAL A 82 12.29 9.09 6.20
CA VAL A 82 12.77 10.21 5.36
C VAL A 82 12.19 11.55 5.80
N HIS A 83 10.96 11.54 6.33
CA HIS A 83 10.28 12.73 6.87
C HIS A 83 10.45 12.90 8.40
N GLY A 84 11.34 12.14 9.04
CA GLY A 84 11.60 12.18 10.49
C GLY A 84 10.39 11.79 11.34
N LEU A 85 9.45 11.03 10.78
CA LEU A 85 8.28 10.50 11.48
C LEU A 85 8.57 9.08 11.98
N ASP A 86 7.87 8.69 13.04
CA ASP A 86 7.98 7.35 13.60
C ASP A 86 7.51 6.29 12.57
N PRO A 87 8.36 5.34 12.15
CA PRO A 87 7.99 4.27 11.21
C PRO A 87 6.89 3.35 11.75
N GLU A 88 6.69 3.27 13.06
CA GLU A 88 5.65 2.45 13.68
C GLU A 88 4.22 2.94 13.37
N LEU A 89 4.07 4.20 13.00
CA LEU A 89 2.78 4.78 12.58
C LEU A 89 2.18 4.05 11.38
N ALA A 90 3.01 3.38 10.56
CA ALA A 90 2.53 2.58 9.44
C ALA A 90 1.66 1.39 9.88
N ASP A 91 1.94 0.82 11.06
CA ASP A 91 1.27 -0.37 11.61
C ASP A 91 0.23 -0.05 12.69
N GLU A 92 0.29 1.13 13.30
CA GLU A 92 -0.58 1.54 14.40
C GLU A 92 -2.08 1.34 14.08
N ARG A 93 -2.51 1.70 12.87
CA ARG A 93 -3.91 1.54 12.46
C ARG A 93 -4.31 0.08 12.23
N ALA A 94 -3.42 -0.75 11.69
CA ALA A 94 -3.65 -2.18 11.54
C ALA A 94 -3.74 -2.84 12.93
N ARG A 95 -2.84 -2.48 13.84
CA ARG A 95 -2.88 -2.89 15.26
C ARG A 95 -4.18 -2.50 15.94
N ARG A 96 -4.65 -1.25 15.78
CA ARG A 96 -5.95 -0.81 16.34
C ARG A 96 -7.14 -1.56 15.74
N ARG A 97 -7.13 -1.81 14.42
CA ARG A 97 -8.20 -2.60 13.78
C ARG A 97 -8.20 -4.02 14.31
N ASP A 98 -7.04 -4.65 14.43
CA ASP A 98 -6.93 -6.07 14.80
C ASP A 98 -6.91 -6.28 16.33
N ALA A 99 -6.99 -5.19 17.12
CA ALA A 99 -7.03 -5.24 18.58
C ALA A 99 -8.21 -6.06 19.12
N HIS A 100 -9.39 -5.98 18.49
CA HIS A 100 -10.54 -6.80 18.86
C HIS A 100 -10.31 -8.31 18.59
N ILE A 101 -9.53 -8.65 17.57
CA ILE A 101 -9.13 -10.04 17.27
C ILE A 101 -8.13 -10.50 18.33
N HIS A 102 -7.17 -9.64 18.69
CA HIS A 102 -6.21 -9.96 19.73
C HIS A 102 -6.86 -10.14 21.10
N GLN A 103 -7.85 -9.30 21.43
CA GLN A 103 -8.61 -9.41 22.67
C GLN A 103 -9.43 -10.71 22.71
N SER A 104 -10.18 -11.03 21.65
CA SER A 104 -10.95 -12.28 21.59
C SER A 104 -10.06 -13.53 21.61
N TYR A 105 -8.84 -13.45 21.06
CA TYR A 105 -7.85 -14.50 21.19
C TYR A 105 -7.40 -14.69 22.65
N ILE A 106 -7.10 -13.60 23.36
CA ILE A 106 -6.67 -13.65 24.77
C ILE A 106 -7.79 -14.20 25.66
N GLU A 107 -9.05 -13.80 25.41
CA GLU A 107 -10.21 -14.31 26.14
C GLU A 107 -10.40 -15.83 25.94
N ARG A 108 -10.10 -16.34 24.75
CA ARG A 108 -10.31 -17.76 24.41
C ARG A 108 -9.14 -18.68 24.73
N TYR A 109 -7.90 -18.20 24.61
CA TYR A 109 -6.69 -19.03 24.67
C TYR A 109 -5.68 -18.56 25.72
N GLY A 110 -5.94 -17.45 26.42
CA GLY A 110 -5.03 -16.84 27.38
C GLY A 110 -3.95 -15.96 26.72
N PRO A 111 -3.22 -15.19 27.54
CA PRO A 111 -2.15 -14.31 27.07
C PRO A 111 -0.98 -15.12 26.48
N ARG A 112 -0.34 -14.60 25.43
CA ARG A 112 0.88 -15.22 24.89
C ARG A 112 2.00 -15.21 25.96
N PRO A 113 2.80 -16.29 26.07
CA PRO A 113 4.01 -16.29 26.87
C PRO A 113 4.90 -15.11 26.47
N ARG A 114 5.43 -14.40 27.45
CA ARG A 114 6.48 -13.41 27.23
C ARG A 114 7.80 -14.14 27.37
N ASP A 115 8.50 -14.32 26.26
CA ASP A 115 9.92 -14.70 26.26
C ASP A 115 10.77 -13.52 26.75
#